data_AF-A0A9E5MT94-F1
#
_entry.id   AF-A0A9E5MT94-F1
#
_cell.length_a   1.000
_cell.length_b   1.000
_cell.length_c   1.000
_cell.angle_alpha   90.00
_cell.angle_beta   90.00
_cell.angle_gamma   90.00
#
_symmetry.space_group_name_H-M   'P 1'
#
loop_
_entity.id
_entity.type
_entity.pdbx_description
1 polymer ?
#
loop_
_entity_poly.entity_id
_entity_poly.type
_entity_poly.pdbx_seq_one_letter_code
_entity_poly.pdbx_strand_id
1 'polypeptide(L)'
;MSQDTDLKSGYSLLGDVEGAEKLFLAGRRSREADLESAVRFFLEFLRGFESFDFDGPCVTVFGSARFDEDHPFYAMAVELGAALANRGYAVMTGGGPGLMEAANRGAREAGGLSLGCNIKLPKEQEPNPYLDKFIEFEHFFVRKLMLVKYSTAFAILPGGFGTLDEAFEVATLIQTGKLDRFPIVGLGGEFWTQLRKFARETMLAHGVISPEDIAFVHPAESVEEAMQFIPDID
;
A
#
# COMPACT_ATOMS: atom_id res chain seq x y z
N MET A 1 -4.84 -57.95 -9.44
CA MET A 1 -5.31 -56.75 -10.15
C MET A 1 -4.82 -55.55 -9.38
N SER A 2 -4.04 -54.73 -10.07
CA SER A 2 -3.29 -53.58 -9.57
C SER A 2 -4.18 -52.34 -9.40
N GLN A 3 -3.61 -51.35 -8.70
CA GLN A 3 -3.95 -49.91 -8.63
C GLN A 3 -4.95 -49.57 -7.51
N ASP A 4 -4.55 -49.06 -6.35
CA ASP A 4 -3.70 -47.89 -6.01
C ASP A 4 -4.41 -46.54 -6.24
N THR A 5 -4.14 -45.61 -5.32
CA THR A 5 -4.48 -44.18 -5.29
C THR A 5 -5.90 -43.72 -4.88
N ASP A 6 -6.04 -43.37 -3.59
CA ASP A 6 -6.84 -42.19 -3.18
C ASP A 6 -6.06 -41.30 -2.20
N LEU A 7 -4.75 -41.17 -2.42
CA LEU A 7 -3.94 -40.07 -1.89
C LEU A 7 -3.90 -38.98 -2.95
N LYS A 8 -4.82 -38.00 -2.90
CA LYS A 8 -4.69 -36.68 -3.56
C LYS A 8 -5.84 -35.72 -3.18
N SER A 9 -6.04 -35.50 -1.89
CA SER A 9 -6.50 -34.18 -1.42
C SER A 9 -5.27 -33.49 -0.85
N GLY A 10 -4.58 -32.72 -1.70
CA GLY A 10 -3.39 -31.99 -1.29
C GLY A 10 -3.78 -31.00 -0.21
N TYR A 11 -3.23 -31.17 1.00
CA TYR A 11 -3.08 -30.09 1.96
C TYR A 11 -2.20 -29.02 1.30
N SER A 12 -2.81 -28.13 0.50
CA SER A 12 -2.16 -26.87 0.21
C SER A 12 -2.14 -26.11 1.53
N LEU A 13 -0.95 -25.97 2.11
CA LEU A 13 -0.71 -25.05 3.25
C LEU A 13 -1.07 -23.60 2.87
N LEU A 14 -1.25 -23.33 1.58
CA LEU A 14 -1.71 -22.08 0.97
C LEU A 14 -3.14 -22.16 0.43
N GLY A 15 -3.97 -23.11 0.90
CA GLY A 15 -5.40 -23.04 0.60
C GLY A 15 -5.93 -21.67 1.00
N ASP A 16 -6.76 -21.06 0.16
CA ASP A 16 -7.43 -19.79 0.44
C ASP A 16 -8.31 -19.96 1.68
N VAL A 17 -7.79 -19.57 2.84
CA VAL A 17 -8.54 -19.55 4.10
C VAL A 17 -8.97 -18.12 4.31
N GLU A 18 -10.18 -17.81 3.87
CA GLU A 18 -10.79 -16.50 4.10
C GLU A 18 -10.95 -16.24 5.60
N GLY A 19 -10.44 -15.12 6.08
CA GLY A 19 -10.52 -14.73 7.49
C GLY A 19 -9.46 -15.40 8.37
N ALA A 20 -8.38 -15.91 7.77
CA ALA A 20 -7.27 -16.49 8.51
C ALA A 20 -6.67 -15.49 9.49
N GLU A 21 -6.53 -14.23 9.09
CA GLU A 21 -6.02 -13.17 9.96
C GLU A 21 -6.95 -12.90 11.14
N LYS A 22 -8.27 -12.82 10.90
CA LYS A 22 -9.26 -12.63 11.97
C LYS A 22 -9.21 -13.77 13.00
N LEU A 23 -9.04 -15.02 12.53
CA LEU A 23 -8.88 -16.18 13.41
C LEU A 23 -7.58 -16.12 14.21
N PHE A 24 -6.48 -15.70 13.58
CA PHE A 24 -5.21 -15.51 14.25
C PHE A 24 -5.28 -14.42 15.34
N LEU A 25 -5.96 -13.31 15.06
CA LEU A 25 -6.12 -12.18 15.99
C LEU A 25 -7.18 -12.40 17.09
N ALA A 26 -7.88 -13.54 17.11
CA ALA A 26 -8.96 -13.83 18.07
C ALA A 26 -8.48 -14.10 19.51
N GLY A 27 -7.17 -14.02 19.79
CA GLY A 27 -6.58 -14.16 21.12
C GLY A 27 -5.73 -15.42 21.27
N ARG A 28 -5.63 -15.95 22.50
CA ARG A 28 -4.79 -17.13 22.78
C ARG A 28 -5.30 -18.37 22.07
N ARG A 29 -4.40 -19.07 21.39
CA ARG A 29 -4.67 -20.31 20.64
C ARG A 29 -3.72 -21.41 21.09
N SER A 30 -3.91 -22.62 20.56
CA SER A 30 -2.97 -23.71 20.79
C SER A 30 -1.67 -23.45 20.03
N ARG A 31 -0.56 -24.01 20.53
CA ARG A 31 0.75 -23.84 19.90
C ARG A 31 0.77 -24.36 18.46
N GLU A 32 0.02 -25.42 18.18
CA GLU A 32 -0.10 -26.03 16.86
C GLU A 32 -0.81 -25.09 15.88
N ALA A 33 -1.88 -24.42 16.33
CA ALA A 33 -2.61 -23.46 15.52
C ALA A 33 -1.77 -22.20 15.22
N ASP A 34 -0.98 -21.74 16.17
CA ASP A 34 -0.05 -20.62 15.95
C ASP A 34 1.12 -21.01 15.05
N LEU A 35 1.63 -22.24 15.16
CA LEU A 35 2.64 -22.78 14.26
C LEU A 35 2.12 -22.88 12.81
N GLU A 36 0.88 -23.33 12.64
CA GLU A 36 0.23 -23.36 11.31
C GLU A 36 0.13 -21.96 10.72
N SER A 37 -0.35 -20.98 11.50
CA SER A 37 -0.39 -19.57 11.07
C SER A 37 1.00 -19.05 10.69
N ALA A 38 2.04 -19.33 11.49
CA ALA A 38 3.42 -18.92 11.18
C ALA A 38 3.93 -19.50 9.86
N VAL A 39 3.64 -20.76 9.55
CA VAL A 39 3.98 -21.37 8.25
C VAL A 39 3.23 -20.68 7.12
N ARG A 40 1.95 -20.35 7.30
CA ARG A 40 1.17 -19.61 6.29
C ARG A 40 1.76 -18.24 6.01
N PHE A 41 2.13 -17.48 7.06
CA PHE A 41 2.76 -16.17 6.91
C PHE A 41 4.08 -16.28 6.15
N PHE A 42 4.91 -17.27 6.48
CA PHE A 42 6.17 -17.51 5.79
C PHE A 42 5.97 -17.78 4.30
N LEU A 43 5.00 -18.64 3.94
CA LEU A 43 4.70 -18.93 2.54
C LEU A 43 4.14 -17.70 1.80
N GLU A 44 3.34 -16.88 2.49
CA GLU A 44 2.83 -15.64 1.91
C GLU A 44 3.94 -14.60 1.69
N PHE A 45 4.94 -14.52 2.58
CA PHE A 45 6.14 -13.72 2.35
C PHE A 45 6.88 -14.18 1.09
N LEU A 46 7.09 -15.49 0.92
CA LEU A 46 7.73 -16.03 -0.28
C LEU A 46 6.98 -15.65 -1.56
N ARG A 47 5.65 -15.84 -1.57
CA ARG A 47 4.79 -15.43 -2.69
C ARG A 47 4.92 -13.93 -2.98
N GLY A 48 4.91 -13.10 -1.94
CA GLY A 48 5.09 -11.66 -2.09
C GLY A 48 6.43 -11.31 -2.73
N PHE A 49 7.53 -11.90 -2.25
CA PHE A 49 8.85 -11.65 -2.82
C PHE A 49 8.98 -12.07 -4.29
N GLU A 50 8.38 -13.18 -4.67
CA GLU A 50 8.34 -13.66 -6.06
C GLU A 50 7.43 -12.80 -6.97
N SER A 51 6.36 -12.24 -6.41
CA SER A 51 5.38 -11.47 -7.19
C SER A 51 5.88 -10.09 -7.60
N PHE A 52 6.78 -9.50 -6.81
CA PHE A 52 7.42 -8.21 -7.07
C PHE A 52 8.76 -8.36 -7.80
N ASP A 53 8.84 -9.31 -8.73
CA ASP A 53 9.94 -9.44 -9.71
C ASP A 53 9.69 -8.48 -10.88
N PHE A 54 10.06 -7.21 -10.69
CA PHE A 54 10.09 -6.20 -11.74
C PHE A 54 11.29 -5.28 -11.54
N ASP A 55 11.82 -4.78 -12.65
CA ASP A 55 12.98 -3.88 -12.64
C ASP A 55 12.55 -2.43 -12.47
N GLY A 56 13.39 -1.65 -11.78
CA GLY A 56 13.21 -0.21 -11.62
C GLY A 56 12.52 0.20 -10.31
N PRO A 57 12.54 1.50 -10.00
CA PRO A 57 11.97 2.01 -8.75
C PRO A 57 10.44 2.08 -8.83
N CYS A 58 9.79 1.99 -7.68
CA CYS A 58 8.34 2.08 -7.57
C CYS A 58 7.94 3.18 -6.59
N VAL A 59 6.80 3.83 -6.88
CA VAL A 59 6.10 4.70 -5.94
C VAL A 59 4.75 4.08 -5.63
N THR A 60 4.43 3.96 -4.34
CA THR A 60 3.09 3.55 -3.93
C THR A 60 2.20 4.77 -3.80
N VAL A 61 1.01 4.69 -4.41
CA VAL A 61 -0.02 5.71 -4.34
C VAL A 61 -1.19 5.20 -3.49
N PHE A 62 -1.55 5.97 -2.47
CA PHE A 62 -2.71 5.71 -1.61
C PHE A 62 -3.76 6.82 -1.75
N GLY A 63 -5.02 6.47 -1.55
CA GLY A 63 -6.11 7.43 -1.53
C GLY A 63 -7.46 6.75 -1.29
N SER A 64 -8.51 7.55 -1.22
CA SER A 64 -9.88 7.06 -1.00
C SER A 64 -10.35 6.11 -2.12
N ALA A 65 -10.94 4.97 -1.72
CA ALA A 65 -11.68 4.09 -2.63
C ALA A 65 -13.07 4.63 -3.01
N ARG A 66 -13.46 5.80 -2.48
CA ARG A 66 -14.85 6.32 -2.54
C ARG A 66 -15.05 7.53 -3.45
N PHE A 67 -13.98 8.11 -3.96
CA PHE A 67 -14.10 9.22 -4.91
C PHE A 67 -14.29 8.66 -6.31
N ASP A 68 -15.27 9.18 -7.04
CA ASP A 68 -15.58 8.82 -8.41
C ASP A 68 -14.74 9.63 -9.41
N GLU A 69 -14.90 9.33 -10.70
CA GLU A 69 -14.17 9.98 -11.81
C GLU A 69 -14.43 11.50 -11.91
N ASP A 70 -15.58 11.96 -11.41
CA ASP A 70 -15.96 13.39 -11.45
C ASP A 70 -15.30 14.19 -10.32
N HIS A 71 -14.73 13.52 -9.31
CA HIS A 71 -14.10 14.19 -8.17
C HIS A 71 -12.74 14.81 -8.55
N PRO A 72 -12.41 16.04 -8.13
CA PRO A 72 -11.13 16.69 -8.48
C PRO A 72 -9.88 15.89 -8.12
N PHE A 73 -9.91 15.17 -6.99
CA PHE A 73 -8.80 14.29 -6.60
C PHE A 73 -8.62 13.07 -7.51
N TYR A 74 -9.65 12.63 -8.23
CA TYR A 74 -9.51 11.56 -9.21
C TYR A 74 -8.66 12.04 -10.39
N ALA A 75 -8.98 13.20 -10.96
CA ALA A 75 -8.18 13.80 -12.03
C ALA A 75 -6.72 14.03 -11.61
N MET A 76 -6.50 14.53 -10.38
CA MET A 76 -5.16 14.70 -9.80
C MET A 76 -4.42 13.35 -9.64
N ALA A 77 -5.10 12.28 -9.26
CA ALA A 77 -4.50 10.96 -9.14
C ALA A 77 -4.14 10.36 -10.52
N VAL A 78 -4.97 10.57 -11.55
CA VAL A 78 -4.63 10.21 -12.94
C VAL A 78 -3.38 10.96 -13.40
N GLU A 79 -3.33 12.27 -13.19
CA GLU A 79 -2.17 13.10 -13.54
C GLU A 79 -0.90 12.64 -12.81
N LEU A 80 -1.00 12.35 -11.50
CA LEU A 80 0.11 11.82 -10.71
C LEU A 80 0.60 10.48 -11.26
N GLY A 81 -0.30 9.54 -11.55
CA GLY A 81 0.06 8.24 -12.13
C GLY A 81 0.83 8.38 -13.43
N ALA A 82 0.37 9.28 -14.32
CA ALA A 82 1.04 9.57 -15.58
C ALA A 82 2.42 10.23 -15.37
N ALA A 83 2.53 11.19 -14.44
CA ALA A 83 3.79 11.86 -14.14
C ALA A 83 4.85 10.89 -13.58
N LEU A 84 4.45 9.99 -12.69
CA LEU A 84 5.31 8.94 -12.13
C LEU A 84 5.81 7.99 -13.23
N ALA A 85 4.89 7.49 -14.06
CA ALA A 85 5.21 6.61 -15.18
C ALA A 85 6.17 7.26 -16.19
N ASN A 86 5.92 8.53 -16.55
CA ASN A 86 6.77 9.29 -17.46
C ASN A 86 8.19 9.53 -16.91
N ARG A 87 8.36 9.54 -15.59
CA ARG A 87 9.69 9.62 -14.94
C ARG A 87 10.34 8.24 -14.78
N GLY A 88 9.69 7.16 -15.19
CA GLY A 88 10.23 5.79 -15.16
C GLY A 88 9.89 4.98 -13.92
N TYR A 89 8.98 5.47 -13.06
CA TYR A 89 8.52 4.72 -11.90
C TYR A 89 7.45 3.71 -12.27
N ALA A 90 7.52 2.52 -11.67
CA ALA A 90 6.35 1.68 -11.52
C ALA A 90 5.38 2.32 -10.51
N VAL A 91 4.07 2.24 -10.76
CA VAL A 91 3.04 2.76 -9.87
C VAL A 91 2.32 1.60 -9.21
N MET A 92 2.39 1.54 -7.88
CA MET A 92 1.72 0.53 -7.06
C MET A 92 0.58 1.15 -6.26
N THR A 93 -0.56 0.48 -6.19
CA THR A 93 -1.70 0.90 -5.35
C THR A 93 -2.27 -0.31 -4.61
N GLY A 94 -3.39 -0.14 -3.90
CA GLY A 94 -4.16 -1.28 -3.39
C GLY A 94 -4.92 -2.07 -4.46
N GLY A 95 -5.00 -1.58 -5.70
CA GLY A 95 -5.69 -2.25 -6.82
C GLY A 95 -7.22 -2.13 -6.84
N GLY A 96 -7.80 -1.43 -5.85
CA GLY A 96 -9.24 -1.19 -5.76
C GLY A 96 -9.71 0.03 -6.57
N PRO A 97 -10.98 0.46 -6.37
CA PRO A 97 -11.58 1.58 -7.10
C PRO A 97 -11.11 2.95 -6.58
N GLY A 98 -11.67 4.02 -7.15
CA GLY A 98 -11.46 5.40 -6.73
C GLY A 98 -10.06 5.91 -7.03
N LEU A 99 -9.39 6.52 -6.05
CA LEU A 99 -8.08 7.13 -6.29
C LEU A 99 -6.97 6.11 -6.57
N MET A 100 -7.15 4.85 -6.14
CA MET A 100 -6.24 3.76 -6.50
C MET A 100 -6.35 3.47 -8.01
N GLU A 101 -7.56 3.27 -8.51
CA GLU A 101 -7.83 3.11 -9.94
C GLU A 101 -7.32 4.30 -10.75
N ALA A 102 -7.59 5.53 -10.31
CA ALA A 102 -7.14 6.74 -11.00
C ALA A 102 -5.61 6.76 -11.21
N ALA A 103 -4.85 6.46 -10.15
CA ALA A 103 -3.39 6.41 -10.24
C ALA A 103 -2.91 5.27 -11.15
N ASN A 104 -3.53 4.09 -11.07
CA ASN A 104 -3.22 2.97 -11.97
C ASN A 104 -3.54 3.31 -13.43
N ARG A 105 -4.67 3.97 -13.67
CA ARG A 105 -5.11 4.44 -14.99
C ARG A 105 -4.09 5.39 -15.60
N GLY A 106 -3.74 6.45 -14.87
CA GLY A 106 -2.75 7.42 -15.33
C GLY A 106 -1.41 6.78 -15.68
N ALA A 107 -0.93 5.89 -14.82
CA ALA A 107 0.32 5.16 -15.06
C ALA A 107 0.23 4.28 -16.31
N ARG A 108 -0.85 3.53 -16.46
CA ARG A 108 -1.03 2.58 -17.55
C ARG A 108 -1.23 3.27 -18.90
N GLU A 109 -2.02 4.34 -18.94
CA GLU A 109 -2.24 5.17 -20.13
C GLU A 109 -0.95 5.87 -20.60
N ALA A 110 -0.06 6.22 -19.67
CA ALA A 110 1.28 6.74 -19.97
C ALA A 110 2.30 5.66 -20.36
N GLY A 111 1.92 4.38 -20.37
CA GLY A 111 2.78 3.25 -20.73
C GLY A 111 3.71 2.77 -19.62
N GLY A 112 3.50 3.20 -18.37
CA GLY A 112 4.23 2.73 -17.20
C GLY A 112 3.68 1.42 -16.64
N LEU A 113 4.48 0.76 -15.80
CA LEU A 113 4.09 -0.46 -15.09
C LEU A 113 3.11 -0.13 -13.96
N SER A 114 1.93 -0.76 -13.97
CA SER A 114 0.86 -0.52 -13.00
C SER A 114 0.57 -1.76 -12.17
N LEU A 115 0.70 -1.66 -10.84
CA LEU A 115 0.62 -2.78 -9.90
C LEU A 115 -0.52 -2.58 -8.88
N GLY A 116 -1.21 -3.67 -8.54
CA GLY A 116 -2.19 -3.72 -7.46
C GLY A 116 -1.72 -4.67 -6.36
N CYS A 117 -1.41 -4.13 -5.19
CA CYS A 117 -1.06 -4.86 -3.98
C CYS A 117 -2.27 -4.89 -3.04
N ASN A 118 -3.16 -5.86 -3.27
CA ASN A 118 -4.48 -5.94 -2.67
C ASN A 118 -4.50 -6.76 -1.37
N ILE A 119 -5.53 -6.54 -0.55
CA ILE A 119 -5.83 -7.33 0.64
C ILE A 119 -7.21 -8.00 0.48
N LYS A 120 -7.30 -9.25 0.87
CA LYS A 120 -8.56 -10.00 0.90
C LYS A 120 -9.48 -9.44 1.96
N LEU A 121 -10.62 -8.90 1.53
CA LEU A 121 -11.65 -8.30 2.37
C LEU A 121 -13.04 -8.71 1.89
N PRO A 122 -14.08 -8.58 2.73
CA PRO A 122 -15.45 -8.89 2.31
C PRO A 122 -16.03 -7.94 1.23
N LYS A 123 -15.34 -6.83 0.91
CA LYS A 123 -15.73 -5.80 -0.05
C LYS A 123 -14.49 -5.28 -0.78
N GLU A 124 -14.70 -4.56 -1.89
CA GLU A 124 -13.61 -3.90 -2.65
C GLU A 124 -12.57 -4.92 -3.16
N GLN A 125 -13.03 -6.02 -3.75
CA GLN A 125 -12.17 -7.13 -4.20
C GLN A 125 -11.98 -7.18 -5.72
N GLU A 126 -12.81 -6.47 -6.48
CA GLU A 126 -12.65 -6.45 -7.93
C GLU A 126 -11.42 -5.62 -8.29
N PRO A 127 -10.43 -6.21 -8.99
CA PRO A 127 -9.26 -5.47 -9.46
C PRO A 127 -9.71 -4.43 -10.49
N ASN A 128 -9.19 -3.22 -10.36
CA ASN A 128 -9.45 -2.19 -11.36
C ASN A 128 -8.82 -2.57 -12.73
N PRO A 129 -9.37 -2.06 -13.87
CA PRO A 129 -9.00 -2.56 -15.20
C PRO A 129 -7.64 -2.07 -15.70
N TYR A 130 -6.91 -1.27 -14.93
CA TYR A 130 -5.67 -0.61 -15.34
C TYR A 130 -4.41 -1.26 -14.74
N LEU A 131 -4.53 -2.48 -14.23
CA LEU A 131 -3.42 -3.23 -13.61
C LEU A 131 -2.69 -4.13 -14.60
N ASP A 132 -1.36 -4.17 -14.53
CA ASP A 132 -0.51 -5.16 -15.22
C ASP A 132 -0.35 -6.42 -14.36
N LYS A 133 -0.17 -6.23 -13.06
CA LYS A 133 -0.08 -7.31 -12.07
C LYS A 133 -1.02 -7.00 -10.90
N PHE A 134 -1.74 -8.01 -10.44
CA PHE A 134 -2.58 -7.96 -9.26
C PHE A 134 -2.13 -9.04 -8.29
N ILE A 135 -1.70 -8.61 -7.10
CA ILE A 135 -1.10 -9.45 -6.08
C ILE A 135 -1.98 -9.33 -4.84
N GLU A 136 -2.61 -10.42 -4.47
CA GLU A 136 -3.50 -10.46 -3.31
C GLU A 136 -2.79 -11.00 -2.09
N PHE A 137 -3.08 -10.41 -0.94
CA PHE A 137 -2.63 -10.84 0.38
C PHE A 137 -3.84 -11.18 1.27
N GLU A 138 -3.68 -12.11 2.21
CA GLU A 138 -4.63 -12.43 3.27
C GLU A 138 -4.31 -11.67 4.56
N HIS A 139 -3.03 -11.41 4.83
CA HIS A 139 -2.59 -10.75 6.07
C HIS A 139 -2.09 -9.33 5.82
N PHE A 140 -2.64 -8.36 6.54
CA PHE A 140 -2.32 -6.93 6.39
C PHE A 140 -0.83 -6.67 6.61
N PHE A 141 -0.22 -7.29 7.62
CA PHE A 141 1.19 -7.06 7.93
C PHE A 141 2.13 -7.56 6.84
N VAL A 142 1.75 -8.60 6.08
CA VAL A 142 2.54 -9.08 4.94
C VAL A 142 2.41 -8.08 3.79
N ARG A 143 1.18 -7.66 3.48
CA ARG A 143 0.92 -6.63 2.45
C ARG A 143 1.69 -5.34 2.73
N LYS A 144 1.59 -4.82 3.96
CA LYS A 144 2.25 -3.58 4.40
C LYS A 144 3.77 -3.66 4.25
N LEU A 145 4.37 -4.78 4.61
CA LEU A 145 5.80 -5.01 4.37
C LEU A 145 6.14 -4.86 2.87
N MET A 146 5.36 -5.46 1.97
CA MET A 146 5.64 -5.38 0.54
C MET A 146 5.48 -3.96 0.00
N LEU A 147 4.45 -3.23 0.45
CA LEU A 147 4.23 -1.84 0.06
C LEU A 147 5.45 -0.97 0.39
N VAL A 148 5.99 -1.10 1.61
CA VAL A 148 7.17 -0.33 2.03
C VAL A 148 8.44 -0.84 1.34
N LYS A 149 8.67 -2.15 1.33
CA LYS A 149 9.93 -2.77 0.85
C LYS A 149 10.22 -2.48 -0.62
N TYR A 150 9.19 -2.49 -1.47
CA TYR A 150 9.34 -2.33 -2.92
C TYR A 150 9.15 -0.90 -3.40
N SER A 151 8.86 0.03 -2.50
CA SER A 151 8.69 1.45 -2.84
C SER A 151 9.94 2.27 -2.52
N THR A 152 10.04 3.41 -3.18
CA THR A 152 11.05 4.44 -2.93
C THR A 152 10.44 5.70 -2.32
N ALA A 153 9.14 5.91 -2.54
CA ALA A 153 8.36 7.00 -1.98
C ALA A 153 6.89 6.58 -1.85
N PHE A 154 6.17 7.25 -0.97
CA PHE A 154 4.70 7.20 -0.91
C PHE A 154 4.12 8.52 -1.37
N ALA A 155 3.18 8.46 -2.29
CA ALA A 155 2.32 9.59 -2.65
C ALA A 155 0.91 9.32 -2.09
N ILE A 156 0.45 10.18 -1.19
CA ILE A 156 -0.82 10.00 -0.49
C ILE A 156 -1.79 11.11 -0.90
N LEU A 157 -2.90 10.71 -1.50
CA LEU A 157 -4.05 11.57 -1.77
C LEU A 157 -5.07 11.45 -0.64
N PRO A 158 -6.07 12.36 -0.56
CA PRO A 158 -7.05 12.34 0.52
C PRO A 158 -7.79 11.01 0.62
N GLY A 159 -7.89 10.49 1.85
CA GLY A 159 -8.36 9.14 2.10
C GLY A 159 -8.81 8.90 3.53
N GLY A 160 -9.30 7.69 3.78
CA GLY A 160 -9.84 7.28 5.09
C GLY A 160 -8.80 6.58 5.97
N PHE A 161 -9.29 5.65 6.80
CA PHE A 161 -8.43 4.91 7.74
C PHE A 161 -7.32 4.12 7.06
N GLY A 162 -7.57 3.48 5.91
CA GLY A 162 -6.52 2.74 5.20
C GLY A 162 -5.36 3.64 4.78
N THR A 163 -5.66 4.81 4.19
CA THR A 163 -4.63 5.78 3.80
C THR A 163 -3.85 6.31 5.00
N LEU A 164 -4.53 6.62 6.10
CA LEU A 164 -3.87 7.11 7.32
C LEU A 164 -3.05 6.02 8.01
N ASP A 165 -3.52 4.77 8.02
CA ASP A 165 -2.81 3.62 8.58
C ASP A 165 -1.44 3.44 7.90
N GLU A 166 -1.42 3.43 6.57
CA GLU A 166 -0.18 3.29 5.78
C GLU A 166 0.74 4.50 5.97
N ALA A 167 0.20 5.72 6.03
CA ALA A 167 0.98 6.94 6.26
C ALA A 167 1.62 6.97 7.65
N PHE A 168 0.88 6.63 8.71
CA PHE A 168 1.39 6.61 10.08
C PHE A 168 2.34 5.43 10.33
N GLU A 169 2.18 4.31 9.64
CA GLU A 169 3.13 3.21 9.70
C GLU A 169 4.52 3.65 9.21
N VAL A 170 4.60 4.27 8.03
CA VAL A 170 5.87 4.78 7.50
C VAL A 170 6.44 5.91 8.36
N ALA A 171 5.59 6.81 8.85
CA ALA A 171 6.02 7.86 9.79
C ALA A 171 6.69 7.26 11.02
N THR A 172 6.10 6.19 11.59
CA THR A 172 6.66 5.48 12.75
C THR A 172 7.98 4.79 12.41
N LEU A 173 8.09 4.18 11.22
CA LEU A 173 9.33 3.54 10.77
C LEU A 173 10.47 4.56 10.59
N ILE A 174 10.19 5.74 10.06
CA ILE A 174 11.16 6.83 9.93
C ILE A 174 11.55 7.37 11.31
N GLN A 175 10.57 7.67 12.16
CA GLN A 175 10.80 8.19 13.51
C GLN A 175 11.69 7.26 14.35
N THR A 176 11.53 5.95 14.19
CA THR A 176 12.28 4.93 14.94
C THR A 176 13.61 4.51 14.27
N GLY A 177 13.98 5.13 13.14
CA GLY A 177 15.20 4.81 12.40
C GLY A 177 15.19 3.41 11.77
N LYS A 178 14.00 2.84 11.52
CA LYS A 178 13.84 1.56 10.80
C LYS A 178 13.82 1.74 9.29
N LEU A 179 13.52 2.95 8.82
CA LEU A 179 13.50 3.33 7.42
C LEU A 179 14.21 4.67 7.25
N ASP A 180 15.31 4.67 6.50
CA ASP A 180 16.08 5.88 6.21
C ASP A 180 15.53 6.57 4.96
N ARG A 181 15.28 7.88 5.04
CA ARG A 181 14.96 8.78 3.91
C ARG A 181 13.94 8.21 2.90
N PHE A 182 12.70 8.07 3.34
CA PHE A 182 11.58 7.66 2.50
C PHE A 182 10.52 8.78 2.44
N PRO A 183 10.40 9.53 1.33
CA PRO A 183 9.49 10.66 1.28
C PRO A 183 8.03 10.21 1.29
N ILE A 184 7.23 10.86 2.13
CA ILE A 184 5.78 10.76 2.14
C ILE A 184 5.24 12.10 1.64
N VAL A 185 4.64 12.10 0.45
CA VAL A 185 4.17 13.31 -0.23
C VAL A 185 2.65 13.34 -0.22
N GLY A 186 2.07 14.35 0.42
CA GLY A 186 0.63 14.51 0.57
C GLY A 186 0.04 15.45 -0.47
N LEU A 187 -0.67 14.91 -1.46
CA LEU A 187 -1.38 15.69 -2.48
C LEU A 187 -2.78 16.07 -2.00
N GLY A 188 -3.27 17.24 -2.39
CA GLY A 188 -4.57 17.76 -1.91
C GLY A 188 -4.44 18.67 -0.69
N GLY A 189 -3.28 19.32 -0.55
CA GLY A 189 -2.98 20.49 0.28
C GLY A 189 -3.77 20.60 1.60
N GLU A 190 -4.96 21.21 1.54
CA GLU A 190 -5.82 21.48 2.69
C GLU A 190 -6.07 20.25 3.57
N PHE A 191 -6.28 19.06 2.97
CA PHE A 191 -6.49 17.83 3.73
C PHE A 191 -5.31 17.53 4.67
N TRP A 192 -4.08 17.66 4.15
CA TRP A 192 -2.85 17.41 4.90
C TRP A 192 -2.48 18.55 5.82
N THR A 193 -2.84 19.79 5.48
CA THR A 193 -2.71 20.96 6.35
C THR A 193 -3.49 20.76 7.65
N GLN A 194 -4.71 20.22 7.59
CA GLN A 194 -5.51 19.92 8.79
C GLN A 194 -4.87 18.80 9.63
N LEU A 195 -4.32 17.76 9.01
CA LEU A 195 -3.61 16.69 9.74
C LEU A 195 -2.35 17.24 10.45
N ARG A 196 -1.57 18.08 9.76
CA ARG A 196 -0.39 18.74 10.36
C ARG A 196 -0.77 19.71 11.47
N LYS A 197 -1.92 20.36 11.36
CA LYS A 197 -2.48 21.19 12.42
C LYS A 197 -2.78 20.35 13.66
N PHE A 198 -3.43 19.20 13.52
CA PHE A 198 -3.65 18.26 14.63
C PHE A 198 -2.33 17.78 15.26
N ALA A 199 -1.34 17.41 14.44
CA ALA A 199 -0.03 17.02 14.94
C ALA A 199 0.63 18.14 15.77
N ARG A 200 0.54 19.40 15.31
CA ARG A 200 1.15 20.55 15.99
C ARG A 200 0.37 20.99 17.23
N GLU A 201 -0.92 21.21 17.10
CA GLU A 201 -1.76 21.82 18.15
C GLU A 201 -2.17 20.82 19.23
N THR A 202 -2.17 19.53 18.92
CA THR A 202 -2.54 18.46 19.85
C THR A 202 -1.32 17.62 20.22
N MET A 203 -0.75 16.87 19.27
CA MET A 203 0.26 15.86 19.60
C MET A 203 1.54 16.49 20.17
N LEU A 204 2.06 17.53 19.51
CA LEU A 204 3.25 18.25 19.99
C LEU A 204 2.94 19.00 21.30
N ALA A 205 1.78 19.66 21.40
CA ALA A 205 1.39 20.38 22.61
C ALA A 205 1.28 19.45 23.85
N HIS A 206 0.88 18.20 23.63
CA HIS A 206 0.86 17.16 24.67
C HIS A 206 2.21 16.45 24.88
N GLY A 207 3.25 16.78 24.10
CA GLY A 207 4.58 16.19 24.21
C GLY A 207 4.67 14.73 23.80
N VAL A 208 3.76 14.25 22.94
CA VAL A 208 3.77 12.85 22.45
C VAL A 208 4.54 12.66 21.14
N ILE A 209 5.01 13.75 20.53
CA ILE A 209 5.93 13.77 19.39
C ILE A 209 6.94 14.90 19.53
N SER A 210 8.02 14.85 18.75
CA SER A 210 9.03 15.91 18.64
C SER A 210 8.69 16.89 17.51
N PRO A 211 9.25 18.13 17.51
CA PRO A 211 9.00 19.10 16.45
C PRO A 211 9.31 18.59 15.04
N GLU A 212 10.33 17.74 14.90
CA GLU A 212 10.77 17.14 13.64
C GLU A 212 9.72 16.18 13.06
N ASP A 213 8.93 15.53 13.91
CA ASP A 213 7.91 14.56 13.51
C ASP A 213 6.71 15.22 12.80
N ILE A 214 6.53 16.55 12.93
CA ILE A 214 5.44 17.29 12.25
C ILE A 214 5.63 17.33 10.73
N ALA A 215 6.87 17.19 10.26
CA ALA A 215 7.22 17.24 8.85
C ALA A 215 7.13 15.87 8.16
N PHE A 216 6.50 14.86 8.79
CA PHE A 216 6.43 13.51 8.24
C PHE A 216 5.69 13.40 6.89
N VAL A 217 4.79 14.35 6.57
CA VAL A 217 4.16 14.48 5.25
C VAL A 217 4.53 15.83 4.65
N HIS A 218 5.06 15.81 3.43
CA HIS A 218 5.29 17.01 2.62
C HIS A 218 3.99 17.35 1.87
N PRO A 219 3.27 18.42 2.25
CA PRO A 219 2.09 18.81 1.50
C PRO A 219 2.50 19.34 0.12
N ALA A 220 1.77 18.93 -0.90
CA ALA A 220 1.88 19.44 -2.25
C ALA A 220 0.49 19.88 -2.75
N GLU A 221 0.44 21.04 -3.40
CA GLU A 221 -0.77 21.62 -3.99
C GLU A 221 -1.01 21.11 -5.42
N SER A 222 0.03 20.67 -6.12
CA SER A 222 -0.05 20.12 -7.47
C SER A 222 0.80 18.87 -7.66
N VAL A 223 0.59 18.16 -8.77
CA VAL A 223 1.41 17.01 -9.15
C VAL A 223 2.86 17.44 -9.41
N GLU A 224 3.08 18.58 -10.05
CA GLU A 224 4.42 19.11 -10.31
C GLU A 224 5.19 19.37 -9.01
N GLU A 225 4.52 19.95 -8.00
CA GLU A 225 5.13 20.14 -6.68
C GLU A 225 5.42 18.79 -6.01
N ALA A 226 4.48 17.84 -6.07
CA ALA A 226 4.66 16.51 -5.50
C ALA A 226 5.89 15.79 -6.08
N MET A 227 6.08 15.90 -7.40
CA MET A 227 7.21 15.29 -8.10
C MET A 227 8.57 15.87 -7.67
N GLN A 228 8.64 17.09 -7.12
CA GLN A 228 9.90 17.66 -6.62
C GLN A 228 10.40 16.97 -5.34
N PHE A 229 9.50 16.37 -4.56
CA PHE A 229 9.84 15.63 -3.33
C PHE A 229 10.15 14.16 -3.60
N ILE A 230 9.73 13.65 -4.76
CA ILE A 230 10.06 12.30 -5.20
C ILE A 230 11.46 12.34 -5.82
N PRO A 231 12.38 11.45 -5.39
CA PRO A 231 13.75 11.42 -5.92
C PRO A 231 13.80 11.32 -7.45
N ASP A 232 14.94 11.63 -8.04
CA ASP A 232 15.21 11.22 -9.42
C ASP A 232 15.55 9.73 -9.47
N ILE A 233 15.36 9.12 -10.64
CA ILE A 233 15.89 7.79 -10.93
C ILE A 233 17.34 7.97 -11.37
N ASP A 234 18.29 7.42 -10.60
CA ASP A 234 19.71 7.36 -10.96
C ASP A 234 20.00 6.37 -12.10
#